data_AF-A0A8X6VBX1-F1
#
_entry.id   AF-A0A8X6VBX1-F1
#
_cell.length_a   1.000
_cell.length_b   1.000
_cell.length_c   1.000
_cell.angle_alpha   90.00
_cell.angle_beta   90.00
_cell.angle_gamma   90.00
#
_symmetry.space_group_name_H-M   'P 1'
#
loop_
_entity.id
_entity.type
_entity.pdbx_description
1 polymer ?
#
loop_
_entity_poly.entity_id
_entity_poly.type
_entity_poly.pdbx_seq_one_letter_code
_entity_poly.pdbx_strand_id
1 'polypeptide(L)' 'MLNSCVMHYHTGPAPGIMIWGCIEYHSRTSLVRFAGTLNSQRYISEVLESGVLPYLQGLATLIFQQDNA' A
#
# COMPACT_ATOMS: atom_id res chain seq x y z
N MET A 1 -10.13 -39.96 -7.70
CA MET A 1 -10.94 -38.80 -8.12
C MET A 1 -10.21 -37.56 -7.63
N LEU A 2 -9.58 -36.79 -8.52
CA LEU A 2 -8.91 -35.54 -8.12
C LEU A 2 -9.95 -34.43 -8.01
N ASN A 3 -10.03 -33.78 -6.84
CA ASN A 3 -10.82 -32.57 -6.66
C ASN A 3 -10.22 -31.46 -7.56
N SER A 4 -10.98 -31.02 -8.56
CA SER A 4 -10.61 -29.88 -9.39
C SER A 4 -10.88 -28.59 -8.59
N CYS A 5 -9.88 -27.72 -8.42
CA CYS A 5 -10.13 -26.38 -7.87
C CYS A 5 -10.74 -25.49 -8.96
N VAL A 6 -11.87 -24.85 -8.66
CA VAL A 6 -12.50 -23.88 -9.57
C VAL A 6 -12.24 -22.49 -9.00
N MET A 7 -11.45 -21.69 -9.73
CA MET A 7 -11.18 -20.29 -9.38
C MET A 7 -12.26 -19.41 -10.04
N HIS A 8 -13.10 -18.78 -9.23
CA HIS A 8 -14.06 -17.78 -9.70
C HIS A 8 -13.45 -16.38 -9.54
N TYR A 9 -13.41 -15.60 -10.62
CA TYR A 9 -12.98 -14.20 -10.61
C TYR A 9 -14.19 -13.28 -10.75
N HIS A 10 -14.24 -12.23 -9.94
CA HIS A 10 -15.19 -11.14 -10.14
C HIS A 10 -14.65 -10.20 -11.23
N THR A 11 -15.33 -10.12 -12.36
CA THR A 11 -14.94 -9.28 -13.51
C THR A 11 -15.75 -8.00 -13.65
N GLY A 12 -16.73 -7.77 -12.76
CA GLY A 12 -17.55 -6.57 -12.74
C GLY A 12 -16.85 -5.38 -12.08
N PRO A 13 -17.26 -4.13 -12.37
CA PRO A 13 -16.81 -2.97 -11.62
C PRO A 13 -17.25 -3.10 -10.15
N ALA A 14 -16.29 -3.29 -9.26
CA ALA A 14 -16.52 -3.23 -7.82
C ALA A 14 -16.00 -1.88 -7.31
N PRO A 15 -16.81 -1.08 -6.59
CA PRO A 15 -16.30 0.12 -5.94
C PRO A 15 -15.23 -0.28 -4.91
N GLY A 16 -14.05 0.32 -5.05
CA GLY A 16 -12.90 0.10 -4.17
C GLY A 16 -12.45 1.38 -3.48
N ILE A 17 -11.78 1.23 -2.34
CA ILE A 17 -11.11 2.33 -1.63
C ILE A 17 -9.61 2.12 -1.77
N MET A 18 -8.88 3.12 -2.26
CA MET A 18 -7.43 3.09 -2.30
C MET A 18 -6.86 3.57 -0.97
N ILE A 19 -6.01 2.75 -0.37
CA ILE A 19 -5.40 2.99 0.93
C ILE A 19 -3.91 2.63 0.82
N TRP A 20 -3.06 3.37 1.52
CA TRP A 20 -1.63 3.08 1.63
C TRP A 20 -1.20 3.05 3.10
N GLY A 21 -0.22 2.20 3.41
CA GLY A 21 0.43 2.17 4.71
C GLY A 21 1.70 1.34 4.69
N CYS A 22 2.59 1.63 5.65
CA CYS A 22 3.80 0.87 5.91
C CYS A 22 3.67 0.03 7.17
N ILE A 23 4.32 -1.13 7.15
CA ILE A 23 4.51 -1.97 8.33
C ILE A 23 6.00 -2.26 8.49
N GLU A 24 6.44 -2.39 9.73
CA GLU A 24 7.70 -3.01 10.08
C GLU A 24 7.46 -4.01 11.23
N TYR A 25 8.51 -4.63 11.77
CA TYR A 25 8.33 -5.76 12.67
C TYR A 25 7.61 -5.39 13.98
N HIS A 26 7.84 -4.18 14.51
CA HIS A 26 7.29 -3.74 15.79
C HIS A 26 6.23 -2.64 15.68
N SER A 27 6.06 -2.03 14.51
CA SER A 27 5.17 -0.88 14.35
C SER A 27 4.60 -0.76 12.93
N ARG A 28 3.67 0.18 12.75
CA ARG A 28 3.05 0.50 11.47
C ARG A 28 2.72 1.98 11.39
N THR A 29 2.65 2.52 10.17
CA THR A 29 2.12 3.87 9.95
C THR A 29 0.60 3.88 10.09
N SER A 30 0.03 5.08 10.23
CA SER A 30 -1.39 5.29 9.93
C SER A 30 -1.70 4.94 8.47
N LEU A 31 -2.91 4.45 8.23
CA LEU A 31 -3.41 4.19 6.87
C LEU A 31 -3.91 5.50 6.25
N VAL A 32 -3.41 5.82 5.06
CA VAL A 32 -3.81 7.02 4.30
C VAL A 32 -4.78 6.60 3.21
N ARG A 33 -5.96 7.22 3.19
CA ARG A 33 -6.98 7.00 2.15
C ARG A 33 -6.82 8.00 1.03
N PHE A 34 -6.89 7.52 -0.21
CA PHE A 34 -6.85 8.36 -1.41
C PHE A 34 -8.21 8.41 -2.10
N ALA A 35 -8.57 9.61 -2.58
CA ALA A 35 -9.61 9.77 -3.58
C ALA A 35 -9.01 9.65 -4.98
N GLY A 36 -9.59 8.78 -5.81
CA GLY A 36 -9.15 8.54 -7.19
C GLY A 36 -7.79 7.81 -7.27
N THR A 37 -7.21 7.85 -8.48
CA THR A 37 -5.93 7.18 -8.77
C THR A 37 -4.75 7.94 -8.17
N LEU A 38 -3.82 7.20 -7.57
CA LEU A 38 -2.54 7.72 -7.08
C LEU A 38 -1.54 7.75 -8.24
N ASN A 39 -1.11 8.95 -8.64
CA ASN A 39 -0.05 9.13 -9.63
C ASN A 39 1.30 9.36 -8.92
N SER A 40 2.40 9.39 -9.67
CA SER A 40 3.75 9.55 -9.13
C SER A 40 3.93 10.82 -8.29
N GLN A 41 3.40 11.95 -8.74
CA GLN A 41 3.52 13.21 -8.00
C GLN A 41 2.78 13.16 -6.66
N ARG A 42 1.56 12.63 -6.67
CA ARG A 42 0.75 12.42 -5.46
C ARG A 42 1.38 11.38 -4.55
N TYR A 43 2.01 10.34 -5.10
CA TYR A 43 2.76 9.37 -4.32
C TYR A 43 3.91 10.03 -3.55
N ILE A 44 4.68 10.90 -4.21
CA ILE A 44 5.74 11.65 -3.53
C ILE A 44 5.18 12.51 -2.39
N SER A 45 4.21 13.38 -2.67
CA SER A 45 3.75 14.36 -1.68
C SER A 45 2.85 13.75 -0.59
N GLU A 46 1.91 12.87 -0.96
CA GLU A 46 0.89 12.36 -0.06
C GLU A 46 1.30 11.05 0.65
N VAL A 47 2.25 10.27 0.08
CA VAL A 47 2.76 9.05 0.69
C VAL A 47 4.16 9.25 1.26
N LEU A 48 5.15 9.53 0.40
CA LEU A 48 6.55 9.53 0.82
C LEU A 48 6.86 10.67 1.80
N GLU A 49 6.57 11.91 1.41
CA GLU A 49 6.88 13.09 2.21
C GLU A 49 6.00 13.18 3.46
N SER A 50 4.70 12.94 3.32
CA SER A 50 3.75 13.09 4.43
C SER A 50 3.78 11.91 5.41
N GLY A 51 4.06 10.69 4.95
CA GLY A 51 3.88 9.47 5.76
C GLY A 51 5.17 8.70 5.99
N VAL A 52 5.90 8.37 4.91
CA VAL A 52 7.03 7.43 4.97
C VAL A 52 8.27 8.06 5.57
N LEU A 53 8.70 9.21 5.07
CA LEU A 53 9.94 9.84 5.51
C LEU A 53 9.93 10.20 7.00
N PRO A 54 8.87 10.81 7.56
CA PRO A 54 8.82 11.08 9.01
C PRO A 54 8.86 9.80 9.84
N TYR A 55 8.24 8.73 9.36
CA TYR A 55 8.25 7.44 10.05
C TYR A 55 9.63 6.78 10.03
N LEU A 56 10.30 6.76 8.87
CA LEU A 56 11.62 6.17 8.73
C LEU A 56 12.71 6.93 9.48
N GLN A 57 12.62 8.27 9.59
CA GLN A 57 13.57 9.08 10.34
C GLN A 57 13.64 8.70 11.83
N GLY A 58 12.57 8.14 12.39
CA GLY A 58 12.53 7.67 13.78
C GLY A 58 13.15 6.29 14.01
N LEU A 59 13.59 5.59 12.96
CA LEU A 59 13.98 4.19 13.02
C LEU A 59 15.42 4.02 12.49
N ALA A 60 16.28 3.37 13.28
CA ALA A 60 17.65 3.09 12.86
C ALA A 60 17.70 1.88 11.91
N THR A 61 18.46 1.99 10.82
CA THR A 61 18.79 0.88 9.89
C THR A 61 17.57 0.15 9.29
N LEU A 62 16.86 0.82 8.37
CA LEU A 62 15.73 0.22 7.64
C LEU A 62 15.98 0.18 6.13
N ILE A 63 15.34 -0.82 5.50
CA ILE A 63 15.22 -0.92 4.05
C ILE A 63 13.75 -0.66 3.70
N PHE A 64 13.51 0.34 2.86
CA PHE A 64 12.18 0.59 2.32
C PHE A 64 11.92 -0.35 1.15
N GLN A 65 10.85 -1.14 1.24
CA GLN A 65 10.43 -2.08 0.20
C GLN A 65 8.99 -1.76 -0.21
N GLN A 66 8.77 -1.76 -1.52
CA GLN A 66 7.46 -1.60 -2.16
C GLN A 66 7.42 -2.48 -3.42
N ASP A 67 6.24 -2.59 -4.04
CA ASP A 67 6.09 -3.24 -5.34
C ASP A 67 6.67 -2.39 -6.48
N ASN A 68 6.49 -2.84 -7.73
CA ASN A 68 7.06 -2.24 -8.93
C ASN A 68 6.05 -1.40 -9.73
N ALA A 69 4.90 -1.04 -9.16
CA ALA A 69 3.91 -0.18 -9.80
C ALA A 69 4.44 1.22 -10.13
#